data_AF-A0A7J8M3N2-F1
#
_entry.id   AF-A0A7J8M3N2-F1
#
_cell.length_a   1.000
_cell.length_b   1.000
_cell.length_c   1.000
_cell.angle_alpha   90.00
_cell.angle_beta   90.00
_cell.angle_gamma   90.00
#
_symmetry.space_group_name_H-M   'P 1'
#
loop_
_entity.id
_entity.type
_entity.pdbx_description
1 polymer ?
#
loop_
_entity_poly.entity_id
_entity_poly.type
_entity_poly.pdbx_seq_one_letter_code
_entity_poly.pdbx_strand_id
1 'polypeptide(L)'
;MGCVHGKCCTRYPSSSDGDSGRRREKRPYKCKHILTQRSLELVPVPSHNFTLQFSVLTQHGYYPDTVERENQDSFCIKTQLQGNPDIHFFGVFDGHGQYGAECSNFVKDRLVERLANDTTLLDDPLKAYNSAFLATNSELHDSEIDDTMSGTTAITVLVVGDTLYVANER
;
A
#
# COMPACT_ATOMS: atom_id res chain seq x y z
N MET A 1 -10.43 15.27 12.18
CA MET A 1 -11.54 14.33 12.50
C MET A 1 -12.49 14.29 11.32
N GLY A 2 -12.51 13.19 10.56
CA GLY A 2 -13.44 13.00 9.44
C GLY A 2 -14.02 11.60 9.48
N CYS A 3 -15.28 11.48 9.89
CA CYS A 3 -16.06 10.26 9.72
C CYS A 3 -16.49 10.14 8.26
N VAL A 4 -16.21 9.01 7.60
CA VAL A 4 -16.81 8.66 6.31
C VAL A 4 -17.81 7.53 6.53
N HIS A 5 -19.10 7.86 6.46
CA HIS A 5 -20.20 6.90 6.42
C HIS A 5 -20.41 6.41 4.97
N GLY A 6 -19.87 5.24 4.64
CA GLY A 6 -20.17 4.54 3.39
C GLY A 6 -21.36 3.62 3.56
N LYS A 7 -22.58 4.09 3.29
CA LYS A 7 -23.76 3.22 3.13
C LYS A 7 -23.66 2.50 1.80
N CYS A 8 -23.54 1.18 1.83
CA CYS A 8 -23.62 0.31 0.67
C CYS A 8 -25.11 0.12 0.31
N CYS A 9 -25.59 0.77 -0.75
CA CYS A 9 -26.98 0.63 -1.22
C CYS A 9 -27.09 -0.48 -2.28
N THR A 10 -27.73 -1.60 -1.93
CA THR A 10 -28.30 -2.58 -2.86
C THR A 10 -29.56 -2.01 -3.55
N ARG A 11 -29.70 -2.31 -4.85
CA ARG A 11 -30.74 -1.80 -5.76
C ARG A 11 -32.17 -2.24 -5.39
N TYR A 12 -33.12 -1.30 -5.41
CA TYR A 12 -34.55 -1.52 -5.70
C TYR A 12 -35.11 -0.30 -6.46
N PRO A 13 -36.22 -0.44 -7.24
CA PRO A 13 -36.53 0.43 -8.37
C PRO A 13 -37.22 1.76 -8.01
N SER A 14 -37.22 2.64 -9.00
CA SER A 14 -37.66 4.04 -9.04
C SER A 14 -39.07 4.31 -8.51
N SER A 15 -39.22 5.39 -7.73
CA SER A 15 -40.49 6.09 -7.55
C SER A 15 -40.37 7.57 -7.94
N SER A 16 -41.38 8.03 -8.67
CA SER A 16 -41.65 9.40 -9.11
C SER A 16 -41.89 10.35 -7.93
N ASP A 17 -41.43 11.60 -8.02
CA ASP A 17 -42.28 12.81 -8.02
C ASP A 17 -41.43 14.08 -7.98
N GLY A 18 -41.83 15.08 -8.78
CA GLY A 18 -41.10 16.33 -8.99
C GLY A 18 -41.54 17.47 -8.07
N ASP A 19 -40.68 18.48 -7.97
CA ASP A 19 -41.09 19.89 -7.96
C ASP A 19 -39.89 20.82 -8.28
N SER A 20 -40.23 22.01 -8.70
CA SER A 20 -39.52 23.02 -9.47
C SER A 20 -38.99 24.17 -8.58
N GLY A 21 -37.81 24.72 -8.88
CA GLY A 21 -37.33 25.91 -8.13
C GLY A 21 -35.90 26.41 -8.37
N ARG A 22 -35.72 27.24 -9.41
CA ARG A 22 -34.81 28.40 -9.61
C ARG A 22 -33.36 28.44 -9.03
N ARG A 23 -32.42 28.52 -9.99
CA ARG A 23 -31.18 29.35 -10.09
C ARG A 23 -30.20 29.44 -8.91
N ARG A 24 -28.99 28.87 -9.12
CA ARG A 24 -27.70 29.57 -8.93
C ARG A 24 -26.60 28.89 -9.75
N GLU A 25 -26.00 29.62 -10.69
CA GLU A 25 -24.82 29.18 -11.44
C GLU A 25 -23.66 28.91 -10.47
N LYS A 26 -23.24 27.65 -10.38
CA LYS A 26 -21.96 27.26 -9.80
C LYS A 26 -21.19 26.52 -10.88
N ARG A 27 -20.08 27.12 -11.29
CA ARG A 27 -19.09 26.52 -12.20
C ARG A 27 -18.77 25.10 -11.71
N PRO A 28 -18.74 24.08 -12.58
CA PRO A 28 -18.43 22.74 -12.13
C PRO A 28 -16.94 22.69 -11.80
N TYR A 29 -16.62 22.75 -10.51
CA TYR A 29 -15.39 22.13 -10.05
C TYR A 29 -15.51 20.67 -10.45
N LYS A 30 -14.80 20.27 -11.50
CA LYS A 30 -14.54 18.86 -11.80
C LYS A 30 -13.64 18.31 -10.70
N CYS A 31 -14.17 18.17 -9.49
CA CYS A 31 -13.68 17.17 -8.57
C CYS A 31 -14.15 15.85 -9.19
N LYS A 32 -13.33 15.31 -10.10
CA LYS A 32 -13.54 13.95 -10.58
C LYS A 32 -13.59 13.10 -9.31
N HIS A 33 -14.75 12.52 -9.04
CA HIS A 33 -14.91 11.47 -8.07
C HIS A 33 -13.98 10.30 -8.49
N ILE A 34 -12.71 10.34 -8.08
CA ILE A 34 -11.76 9.22 -8.18
C ILE A 34 -11.97 8.31 -6.95
N LEU A 35 -13.21 8.07 -6.57
CA LEU A 35 -13.58 7.24 -5.42
C LEU A 35 -14.46 6.04 -5.80
N THR A 36 -14.81 5.91 -7.08
CA THR A 36 -15.84 4.94 -7.54
C THR A 36 -15.27 3.67 -8.17
N GLN A 37 -13.96 3.43 -8.14
CA GLN A 37 -13.36 2.17 -8.58
C GLN A 37 -12.27 1.72 -7.60
N ARG A 38 -12.67 1.37 -6.38
CA ARG A 38 -11.83 0.50 -5.55
C ARG A 38 -12.04 -0.92 -6.05
N SER A 39 -11.09 -1.44 -6.83
CA SER A 39 -11.03 -2.87 -7.14
C SER A 39 -10.56 -3.57 -5.88
N LEU A 40 -11.51 -4.14 -5.16
CA LEU A 40 -11.21 -5.02 -4.06
C LEU A 40 -10.71 -6.34 -4.65
N GLU A 41 -9.55 -6.78 -4.19
CA GLU A 41 -8.86 -7.97 -4.65
C GLU A 41 -9.08 -9.13 -3.67
N LEU A 42 -9.12 -10.34 -4.21
CA LEU A 42 -9.33 -11.58 -3.46
C LEU A 42 -8.26 -12.58 -3.82
N VAL A 43 -7.64 -13.18 -2.82
CA VAL A 43 -6.57 -14.17 -3.00
C VAL A 43 -6.80 -15.35 -2.06
N PRO A 44 -6.90 -16.59 -2.59
CA PRO A 44 -7.14 -17.76 -1.75
C PRO A 44 -5.89 -18.15 -0.94
N VAL A 45 -6.12 -18.79 0.19
CA VAL A 45 -5.13 -19.53 0.99
C VAL A 45 -5.61 -20.98 1.08
N PRO A 46 -5.27 -21.83 0.09
CA PRO A 46 -5.84 -23.18 -0.04
C PRO A 46 -5.58 -24.08 1.17
N SER A 47 -4.42 -23.97 1.81
CA SER A 47 -4.02 -24.79 2.97
C SER A 47 -4.99 -24.69 4.15
N HIS A 48 -5.69 -23.56 4.29
CA HIS A 48 -6.58 -23.27 5.42
C HIS A 48 -8.01 -22.89 4.99
N ASN A 49 -8.33 -23.06 3.70
CA ASN A 49 -9.67 -22.86 3.14
C ASN A 49 -10.30 -21.49 3.45
N PHE A 50 -9.50 -20.42 3.34
CA PHE A 50 -10.01 -19.05 3.43
C PHE A 50 -9.48 -18.18 2.28
N THR A 51 -10.04 -16.98 2.16
CA THR A 51 -9.65 -15.99 1.14
C THR A 51 -9.24 -14.69 1.82
N LEU A 52 -8.07 -14.19 1.49
CA LEU A 52 -7.65 -12.84 1.83
C LEU A 52 -8.35 -11.85 0.93
N GLN A 53 -8.84 -10.76 1.52
CA GLN A 53 -9.50 -9.68 0.80
C GLN A 53 -8.77 -8.38 1.11
N PHE A 54 -8.30 -7.68 0.09
CA PHE A 54 -7.54 -6.45 0.28
C PHE A 54 -7.84 -5.40 -0.78
N SER A 55 -7.47 -4.17 -0.48
CA SER A 55 -7.51 -3.05 -1.42
C SER A 55 -6.46 -2.04 -0.98
N VAL A 56 -5.91 -1.30 -1.93
CA VAL A 56 -4.87 -0.32 -1.67
C VAL A 56 -5.21 1.01 -2.29
N LEU A 57 -4.80 2.08 -1.61
CA LEU A 57 -4.87 3.44 -2.09
C LEU A 57 -3.71 4.20 -1.49
N THR A 58 -2.97 4.91 -2.33
CA THR A 58 -1.97 5.87 -1.91
C THR A 58 -2.34 7.25 -2.45
N GLN A 59 -2.13 8.28 -1.64
CA GLN A 59 -2.48 9.65 -1.98
C GLN A 59 -1.43 10.58 -1.39
N HIS A 60 -0.89 11.49 -2.20
CA HIS A 60 0.03 12.50 -1.71
C HIS A 60 -0.66 13.42 -0.69
N GLY A 61 0.10 13.89 0.32
CA GLY A 61 -0.37 14.89 1.27
C GLY A 61 -0.75 16.22 0.61
N TYR A 62 -1.65 16.97 1.24
CA TYR A 62 -2.01 18.33 0.81
C TYR A 62 -1.08 19.35 1.47
N TYR A 63 -0.27 20.02 0.66
CA TYR A 63 0.63 21.09 1.09
C TYR A 63 0.24 22.39 0.36
N PRO A 64 -0.28 23.41 1.06
CA PRO A 64 -0.80 24.62 0.43
C PRO A 64 0.28 25.42 -0.31
N ASP A 65 1.53 25.31 0.14
CA ASP A 65 2.67 26.05 -0.41
C ASP A 65 3.43 25.31 -1.52
N THR A 66 3.13 24.02 -1.75
CA THR A 66 3.74 23.19 -2.80
C THR A 66 2.67 22.38 -3.52
N VAL A 67 2.23 22.90 -4.67
CA VAL A 67 1.10 22.34 -5.44
C VAL A 67 1.45 21.00 -6.10
N GLU A 68 2.74 20.73 -6.33
CA GLU A 68 3.23 19.53 -7.02
C GLU A 68 4.37 18.89 -6.23
N ARG A 69 4.03 18.21 -5.13
CA ARG A 69 4.96 17.28 -4.48
C ARG A 69 4.68 15.85 -4.96
N GLU A 70 5.74 15.12 -5.27
CA GLU A 70 5.67 13.69 -5.51
C GLU A 70 5.12 12.98 -4.27
N ASN A 71 4.36 11.91 -4.50
CA ASN A 71 3.92 11.05 -3.42
C ASN A 71 5.10 10.20 -2.94
N GLN A 72 5.55 10.43 -1.71
CA GLN A 72 6.68 9.70 -1.12
C GLN A 72 6.25 8.35 -0.53
N ASP A 73 4.95 8.10 -0.41
CA ASP A 73 4.39 6.83 0.01
C ASP A 73 4.47 5.80 -1.12
N SER A 74 4.95 4.60 -0.80
CA SER A 74 4.92 3.45 -1.70
C SER A 74 4.29 2.23 -1.00
N PHE A 75 3.87 1.24 -1.78
CA PHE A 75 3.33 0.00 -1.26
C PHE A 75 3.75 -1.18 -2.14
N CYS A 76 3.73 -2.38 -1.58
CA CYS A 76 4.00 -3.61 -2.31
C CYS A 76 2.95 -4.66 -1.95
N ILE A 77 2.40 -5.31 -2.97
CA ILE A 77 1.54 -6.49 -2.82
C ILE A 77 2.13 -7.56 -3.73
N LYS A 78 2.57 -8.66 -3.13
CA LYS A 78 3.07 -9.84 -3.84
C LYS A 78 2.35 -11.06 -3.32
N THR A 79 1.46 -11.58 -4.14
CA THR A 79 0.69 -12.79 -3.82
C THR A 79 1.40 -13.99 -4.41
N GLN A 80 1.21 -15.14 -3.77
CA GLN A 80 1.85 -16.38 -4.17
C GLN A 80 3.38 -16.28 -4.22
N LEU A 81 3.98 -15.68 -3.19
CA LEU A 81 5.43 -15.48 -3.09
C LEU A 81 6.14 -16.83 -3.22
N GLN A 82 7.29 -16.85 -3.89
CA GLN A 82 8.03 -18.09 -4.20
C GLN A 82 7.20 -19.13 -4.99
N GLY A 83 6.13 -18.70 -5.67
CA GLY A 83 5.21 -19.60 -6.38
C GLY A 83 4.30 -20.41 -5.47
N ASN A 84 4.27 -20.13 -4.17
CA ASN A 84 3.47 -20.85 -3.20
C ASN A 84 2.12 -20.14 -2.97
N PRO A 85 0.97 -20.76 -3.28
CA PRO A 85 -0.34 -20.12 -3.17
C PRO A 85 -0.75 -19.73 -1.73
N ASP A 86 -0.06 -20.22 -0.73
CA ASP A 86 -0.31 -19.93 0.69
C ASP A 86 0.57 -18.80 1.26
N ILE A 87 1.45 -18.21 0.44
CA ILE A 87 2.36 -17.15 0.87
C ILE A 87 2.04 -15.83 0.19
N HIS A 88 1.77 -14.79 0.99
CA HIS A 88 1.41 -13.47 0.48
C HIS A 88 2.15 -12.38 1.25
N PHE A 89 2.72 -11.42 0.55
CA PHE A 89 3.44 -10.29 1.13
C PHE A 89 2.69 -8.98 0.85
N PHE A 90 2.58 -8.16 1.89
CA PHE A 90 2.03 -6.82 1.86
C PHE A 90 3.00 -5.87 2.54
N GLY A 91 3.24 -4.71 1.96
CA GLY A 91 4.13 -3.70 2.54
C GLY A 91 3.64 -2.29 2.25
N VAL A 92 3.82 -1.39 3.21
CA VAL A 92 3.60 0.06 3.06
C VAL A 92 4.86 0.77 3.56
N PHE A 93 5.27 1.80 2.81
CA PHE A 93 6.52 2.52 3.02
C PHE A 93 6.22 4.01 2.98
N ASP A 94 6.49 4.72 4.07
CA ASP A 94 6.30 6.17 4.18
C ASP A 94 7.66 6.85 3.98
N GLY A 95 7.88 7.36 2.78
CA GLY A 95 9.11 8.07 2.40
C GLY A 95 9.15 9.49 2.96
N HIS A 96 10.32 9.94 3.39
CA HIS A 96 10.51 11.29 3.92
C HIS A 96 11.87 11.87 3.51
N GLY A 97 12.01 13.19 3.67
CA GLY A 97 13.18 13.93 3.23
C GLY A 97 13.10 14.33 1.77
N GLN A 98 14.21 14.85 1.23
CA GLN A 98 14.26 15.34 -0.13
C GLN A 98 14.11 14.20 -1.15
N TYR A 99 14.70 13.04 -0.85
CA TYR A 99 14.72 11.85 -1.70
C TYR A 99 13.82 10.73 -1.15
N GLY A 100 12.78 11.09 -0.41
CA GLY A 100 11.92 10.12 0.28
C GLY A 100 11.17 9.17 -0.65
N ALA A 101 10.80 9.62 -1.85
CA ALA A 101 10.14 8.77 -2.86
C ALA A 101 11.14 7.74 -3.41
N GLU A 102 12.38 8.13 -3.62
CA GLU A 102 13.46 7.25 -4.06
C GLU A 102 13.79 6.22 -2.99
N CYS A 103 13.95 6.65 -1.73
CA CYS A 103 14.16 5.75 -0.59
C CYS A 103 13.02 4.74 -0.45
N SER A 104 11.76 5.19 -0.46
CA SER A 104 10.59 4.31 -0.28
C SER A 104 10.45 3.30 -1.41
N ASN A 105 10.73 3.69 -2.66
CA ASN A 105 10.72 2.77 -3.80
C ASN A 105 11.88 1.78 -3.75
N PHE A 106 13.09 2.26 -3.42
CA PHE A 106 14.27 1.41 -3.31
C PHE A 106 14.07 0.31 -2.27
N VAL A 107 13.66 0.67 -1.06
CA VAL A 107 13.43 -0.30 0.03
C VAL A 107 12.32 -1.27 -0.35
N LYS A 108 11.21 -0.78 -0.90
CA LYS A 108 10.08 -1.60 -1.38
C LYS A 108 10.53 -2.66 -2.38
N ASP A 109 11.32 -2.28 -3.39
CA ASP A 109 11.77 -3.19 -4.45
C ASP A 109 12.83 -4.19 -3.94
N ARG A 110 13.85 -3.72 -3.21
CA ARG A 110 14.93 -4.56 -2.69
C ARG A 110 14.49 -5.51 -1.60
N LEU A 111 13.66 -5.05 -0.67
CA LEU A 111 13.18 -5.89 0.43
C LEU A 111 12.37 -7.07 -0.12
N VAL A 112 11.43 -6.81 -1.03
CA VAL A 112 10.58 -7.88 -1.57
C VAL A 112 11.38 -8.83 -2.46
N GLU A 113 12.36 -8.33 -3.22
CA GLU A 113 13.29 -9.16 -4.01
C GLU A 113 14.08 -10.11 -3.11
N ARG A 114 14.67 -9.59 -2.02
CA ARG A 114 15.46 -10.39 -1.08
C ARG A 114 14.62 -11.47 -0.43
N LEU A 115 13.44 -11.12 0.09
CA LEU A 115 12.53 -12.09 0.71
C LEU A 115 12.07 -13.13 -0.29
N ALA A 116 11.70 -12.73 -1.52
CA ALA A 116 11.28 -13.67 -2.56
C ALA A 116 12.38 -14.68 -2.92
N ASN A 117 13.65 -14.27 -2.85
CA ASN A 117 14.79 -15.11 -3.20
C ASN A 117 15.43 -15.84 -2.00
N ASP A 118 14.98 -15.58 -0.77
CA ASP A 118 15.51 -16.22 0.44
C ASP A 118 14.89 -17.62 0.61
N THR A 119 15.70 -18.64 0.39
CA THR A 119 15.28 -20.04 0.52
C THR A 119 14.94 -20.43 1.96
N THR A 120 15.39 -19.66 2.94
CA THR A 120 15.15 -19.88 4.37
C THR A 120 13.96 -19.11 4.90
N LEU A 121 13.27 -18.32 4.06
CA LEU A 121 12.14 -17.47 4.46
C LEU A 121 11.07 -18.24 5.23
N LEU A 122 10.76 -19.48 4.83
CA LEU A 122 9.72 -20.28 5.48
C LEU A 122 10.23 -21.03 6.72
N ASP A 123 11.52 -21.33 6.77
CA ASP A 123 12.12 -22.05 7.89
C ASP A 123 12.34 -21.11 9.08
N ASP A 124 12.79 -19.89 8.81
CA ASP A 124 13.04 -18.84 9.81
C ASP A 124 12.69 -17.45 9.24
N PRO A 125 11.39 -17.11 9.18
CA PRO A 125 10.94 -15.81 8.68
C PRO A 125 11.57 -14.64 9.42
N LEU A 126 11.81 -14.77 10.72
CA LEU A 126 12.39 -13.71 11.54
C LEU A 126 13.82 -13.41 11.09
N LYS A 127 14.66 -14.43 10.91
CA LYS A 127 16.02 -14.26 10.43
C LYS A 127 16.07 -13.74 9.00
N ALA A 128 15.21 -14.26 8.11
CA ALA A 128 15.11 -13.79 6.73
C ALA A 128 14.76 -12.29 6.67
N TYR A 129 13.78 -11.84 7.47
CA TYR A 129 13.44 -10.43 7.58
C TYR A 129 14.58 -9.57 8.09
N ASN A 130 15.22 -9.96 9.20
CA ASN A 130 16.35 -9.21 9.76
C ASN A 130 17.49 -9.07 8.72
N SER A 131 17.84 -10.17 8.06
CA SER A 131 18.86 -10.18 7.00
C SER A 131 18.47 -9.27 5.83
N ALA A 132 17.21 -9.36 5.36
CA ALA A 132 16.72 -8.59 4.23
C ALA A 132 16.66 -7.08 4.51
N PHE A 133 16.24 -6.67 5.72
CA PHE A 133 16.24 -5.26 6.12
C PHE A 133 17.65 -4.71 6.27
N LEU A 134 18.54 -5.42 6.99
CA LEU A 134 19.93 -4.98 7.16
C LEU A 134 20.65 -4.82 5.81
N ALA A 135 20.49 -5.82 4.92
CA ALA A 135 21.11 -5.77 3.61
C ALA A 135 20.52 -4.66 2.73
N THR A 136 19.19 -4.47 2.74
CA THR A 136 18.53 -3.38 2.01
C THR A 136 18.96 -2.01 2.53
N ASN A 137 19.07 -1.83 3.85
CA ASN A 137 19.51 -0.56 4.44
C ASN A 137 20.97 -0.25 4.09
N SER A 138 21.86 -1.26 4.17
CA SER A 138 23.25 -1.09 3.73
C SER A 138 23.34 -0.72 2.25
N GLU A 139 22.55 -1.39 1.39
CA GLU A 139 22.54 -1.11 -0.04
C GLU A 139 21.99 0.28 -0.36
N LEU A 140 21.04 0.79 0.43
CA LEU A 140 20.53 2.15 0.28
C LEU A 140 21.63 3.19 0.56
N HIS A 141 22.37 3.03 1.67
CA HIS A 141 23.50 3.89 2.00
C HIS A 141 24.63 3.85 0.96
N ASP A 142 24.81 2.72 0.28
CA ASP A 142 25.82 2.54 -0.78
C ASP A 142 25.31 2.95 -2.18
N SER A 143 24.06 3.38 -2.29
CA SER A 143 23.43 3.75 -3.56
C SER A 143 23.73 5.20 -3.99
N GLU A 144 23.23 5.60 -5.15
CA GLU A 144 23.32 6.99 -5.62
C GLU A 144 22.29 7.92 -4.95
N ILE A 145 21.39 7.39 -4.10
CA ILE A 145 20.36 8.14 -3.40
C ILE A 145 20.99 8.81 -2.16
N ASP A 146 20.84 10.13 -2.01
CA ASP A 146 21.28 10.83 -0.80
C ASP A 146 20.27 10.64 0.34
N ASP A 147 20.53 9.63 1.16
CA ASP A 147 19.73 9.26 2.32
C ASP A 147 20.23 9.89 3.64
N THR A 148 21.17 10.84 3.59
CA THR A 148 21.71 11.51 4.79
C THR A 148 20.61 12.15 5.64
N MET A 149 19.62 12.74 4.97
CA MET A 149 18.44 13.39 5.57
C MET A 149 17.13 12.92 4.92
N SER A 150 17.19 11.79 4.20
CA SER A 150 16.04 11.16 3.54
C SER A 150 15.95 9.72 3.97
N GLY A 151 14.77 9.13 3.87
CA GLY A 151 14.58 7.75 4.28
C GLY A 151 13.15 7.31 4.06
N THR A 152 12.84 6.14 4.61
CA THR A 152 11.49 5.61 4.58
C THR A 152 11.22 4.75 5.79
N THR A 153 9.99 4.74 6.27
CA THR A 153 9.53 3.68 7.18
C THR A 153 9.14 2.44 6.37
N ALA A 154 9.00 1.30 7.03
CA ALA A 154 8.45 0.11 6.41
C ALA A 154 7.59 -0.66 7.42
N ILE A 155 6.31 -0.87 7.09
CA ILE A 155 5.48 -1.87 7.76
C ILE A 155 5.10 -2.95 6.76
N THR A 156 5.41 -4.19 7.09
CA THR A 156 5.16 -5.33 6.20
C THR A 156 4.44 -6.46 6.93
N VAL A 157 3.69 -7.23 6.16
CA VAL A 157 2.98 -8.42 6.59
C VAL A 157 3.28 -9.54 5.60
N LEU A 158 3.92 -10.61 6.09
CA LEU A 158 4.03 -11.88 5.38
C LEU A 158 2.99 -12.84 5.95
N VAL A 159 2.06 -13.25 5.11
CA VAL A 159 1.11 -14.32 5.39
C VAL A 159 1.73 -15.63 4.95
N VAL A 160 1.75 -16.63 5.84
CA VAL A 160 2.14 -18.02 5.54
C VAL A 160 1.04 -18.93 6.08
N GLY A 161 0.18 -19.43 5.21
CA GLY A 161 -1.00 -20.18 5.64
C GLY A 161 -1.90 -19.33 6.54
N ASP A 162 -2.07 -19.72 7.80
CA ASP A 162 -2.86 -19.02 8.82
C ASP A 162 -2.03 -18.08 9.73
N THR A 163 -0.71 -18.00 9.50
CA THR A 163 0.21 -17.24 10.35
C THR A 163 0.61 -15.92 9.69
N LEU A 164 0.63 -14.84 10.48
CA LEU A 164 1.09 -13.51 10.06
C LEU A 164 2.42 -13.16 10.73
N TYR A 165 3.42 -12.82 9.92
CA TYR A 165 4.67 -12.22 10.36
C TYR A 165 4.65 -10.74 10.04
N VAL A 166 4.80 -9.90 11.06
CA VAL A 166 4.76 -8.44 10.93
C VAL A 166 6.12 -7.87 11.29
N ALA A 167 6.68 -7.08 10.38
CA ALA A 167 7.92 -6.33 10.63
C ALA A 167 7.65 -4.84 10.46
N ASN A 168 8.14 -4.03 11.40
CA ASN A 168 7.94 -2.59 11.45
C ASN A 168 9.28 -1.90 11.72
N GLU A 169 9.81 -1.23 10.71
CA GLU A 169 11.11 -0.57 10.72
C GLU A 169 10.95 0.93 10.43
N ARG A 170 11.88 1.72 10.97
CA ARG A 170 11.88 3.18 10.85
C ARG A 170 13.28 3.70 10.53
#